data_AF-A0A137S1X9-F1
#
_entry.id   AF-A0A137S1X9-F1
#
_cell.length_a   1.000
_cell.length_b   1.000
_cell.length_c   1.000
_cell.angle_alpha   90.00
_cell.angle_beta   90.00
_cell.angle_gamma   90.00
#
_symmetry.space_group_name_H-M   'P 1'
#
loop_
_entity.id
_entity.type
_entity.pdbx_description
1 polymer ?
#
loop_
_entity_poly.entity_id
_entity_poly.type
_entity_poly.pdbx_seq_one_letter_code
_entity_poly.pdbx_strand_id
1 'polypeptide(L)'
;MSELILNLSDFEEVIDSYVPSYQREDILKVISNGRVNEDELEDLGLTLTGEKYPEGLFIPTGSSNNSNKGEIWGVIKKQTHQYFCTEFDNDNGSLIKDAINEVLTSVLSIVYVTKDLLIAAVTVAVFSVYKIGKNTWCAMNSNKTE
;
A
#
# COMPACT_ATOMS: atom_id res chain seq x y z
N MET A 1 2.14 -13.55 -21.62
CA MET A 1 1.83 -13.56 -20.18
C MET A 1 2.95 -12.80 -19.51
N SER A 2 2.70 -11.55 -19.11
CA SER A 2 3.73 -10.69 -18.53
C SER A 2 3.73 -10.91 -17.02
N GLU A 3 4.75 -11.60 -16.51
CA GLU A 3 5.01 -11.68 -15.07
C GLU A 3 5.56 -10.33 -14.62
N LEU A 4 4.96 -9.74 -13.58
CA LEU A 4 5.60 -8.62 -12.88
C LEU A 4 6.82 -9.19 -12.16
N ILE A 5 8.01 -8.74 -12.56
CA ILE A 5 9.26 -9.16 -11.91
C ILE A 5 9.46 -8.26 -10.70
N LEU A 6 9.42 -8.84 -9.50
CA LEU A 6 9.75 -8.13 -8.27
C LEU A 6 11.27 -7.89 -8.22
N ASN A 7 11.69 -6.65 -8.42
CA ASN A 7 13.07 -6.24 -8.16
C ASN A 7 13.12 -5.48 -6.83
N LEU A 8 13.61 -6.16 -5.78
CA LEU A 8 13.69 -5.59 -4.43
C LEU A 8 14.57 -4.32 -4.39
N SER A 9 15.63 -4.28 -5.21
CA SER A 9 16.52 -3.11 -5.30
C SER A 9 15.78 -1.85 -5.77
N ASP A 10 14.83 -2.01 -6.70
CA ASP A 10 14.06 -0.89 -7.24
C ASP A 10 13.06 -0.36 -6.18
N PHE A 11 12.54 -1.24 -5.32
CA PHE A 11 11.70 -0.85 -4.19
C PHE A 11 12.51 -0.15 -3.10
N GLU A 12 13.70 -0.66 -2.76
CA GLU A 12 14.60 -0.03 -1.79
C GLU A 12 14.98 1.39 -2.23
N GLU A 13 15.32 1.60 -3.51
CA GLU A 13 15.62 2.93 -4.05
C GLU A 13 14.41 3.88 -3.93
N VAL A 14 13.21 3.40 -4.24
CA VAL A 14 12.00 4.22 -4.11
C VAL A 14 11.73 4.57 -2.65
N ILE A 15 11.86 3.62 -1.72
CA ILE A 15 11.70 3.88 -0.29
C ILE A 15 12.72 4.92 0.17
N ASP A 16 13.97 4.80 -0.27
CA ASP A 16 15.03 5.73 0.09
C ASP A 16 14.89 7.12 -0.54
N SER A 17 14.18 7.23 -1.67
CA SER A 17 13.95 8.51 -2.34
C SER A 17 12.66 9.21 -1.89
N TYR A 18 11.61 8.46 -1.53
CA TYR A 18 10.25 8.99 -1.41
C TYR A 18 9.66 8.87 -0.01
N VAL A 19 10.06 7.87 0.76
CA VAL A 19 9.52 7.67 2.10
C VAL A 19 10.32 8.53 3.08
N PRO A 20 9.66 9.30 3.96
CA PRO A 20 10.36 10.00 5.03
C PRO A 20 11.12 9.03 5.94
N SER A 21 12.29 9.46 6.44
CA SER A 21 13.18 8.59 7.22
C SER A 21 12.52 7.92 8.44
N TYR A 22 11.53 8.58 9.05
CA TYR A 22 10.79 8.07 10.20
C TYR A 22 9.82 6.91 9.88
N GLN A 23 9.48 6.68 8.59
CA GLN A 23 8.65 5.57 8.13
C GLN A 23 9.46 4.48 7.41
N ARG A 24 10.70 4.75 7.01
CA ARG A 24 11.51 3.80 6.23
C ARG A 24 11.81 2.51 6.96
N GLU A 25 12.19 2.61 8.22
CA GLU A 25 12.70 1.46 8.97
C GLU A 25 11.65 0.34 9.08
N ASP A 26 10.39 0.71 9.31
CA ASP A 26 9.27 -0.23 9.43
C ASP A 26 8.94 -0.89 8.08
N ILE A 27 8.99 -0.11 7.00
CA ILE A 27 8.72 -0.63 5.65
C ILE A 27 9.86 -1.56 5.19
N LEU A 28 11.12 -1.16 5.39
CA LEU A 28 12.28 -1.95 5.02
C LEU A 28 12.34 -3.26 5.81
N LYS A 29 12.02 -3.26 7.11
CA LYS A 29 11.94 -4.49 7.91
C LYS A 29 10.94 -5.49 7.34
N VAL A 30 9.78 -5.01 6.91
CA VAL A 30 8.76 -5.87 6.33
C VAL A 30 9.23 -6.35 4.95
N ILE A 31 9.62 -5.47 4.05
CA ILE A 31 10.00 -5.83 2.67
C ILE A 31 11.22 -6.77 2.62
N SER A 32 12.21 -6.58 3.49
CA SER A 32 13.43 -7.40 3.54
C SER A 32 13.22 -8.79 4.15
N ASN A 33 12.15 -9.02 4.92
CA ASN A 33 11.94 -10.29 5.62
C ASN A 33 11.58 -11.48 4.70
N GLY A 34 11.43 -11.27 3.38
CA GLY A 34 11.27 -12.32 2.35
C GLY A 34 9.94 -13.09 2.41
N ARG A 35 9.43 -13.39 3.61
CA ARG A 35 8.21 -14.17 3.90
C ARG A 35 7.03 -13.32 4.36
N VAL A 36 6.98 -12.05 3.96
CA VAL A 36 5.81 -11.20 4.24
C VAL A 36 4.53 -11.85 3.76
N ASN A 37 3.60 -12.07 4.69
CA ASN A 37 2.23 -12.55 4.43
C ASN A 37 1.31 -11.35 4.12
N GLU A 38 0.19 -11.59 3.41
CA GLU A 38 -0.80 -10.54 3.11
C GLU A 38 -1.29 -9.85 4.39
N ASP A 39 -1.55 -10.62 5.46
CA ASP A 39 -2.00 -10.08 6.74
C ASP A 39 -0.99 -9.10 7.37
N GLU A 40 0.31 -9.33 7.18
CA GLU A 40 1.36 -8.42 7.66
C GLU A 40 1.41 -7.13 6.84
N LEU A 41 1.11 -7.20 5.54
CA LEU A 41 1.02 -6.01 4.67
C LEU A 41 -0.26 -5.21 4.97
N GLU A 42 -1.36 -5.89 5.24
CA GLU A 42 -2.62 -5.27 5.66
C GLU A 42 -2.44 -4.53 7.00
N ASP A 43 -1.83 -5.19 7.98
CA ASP A 43 -1.53 -4.60 9.29
C ASP A 43 -0.59 -3.40 9.17
N LEU A 44 0.49 -3.52 8.38
CA LEU A 44 1.41 -2.42 8.13
C LEU A 44 0.70 -1.25 7.44
N GLY A 45 -0.12 -1.52 6.43
CA GLY A 45 -0.91 -0.51 5.73
C GLY A 45 -1.82 0.26 6.67
N LEU A 46 -2.57 -0.44 7.53
CA LEU A 46 -3.43 0.17 8.55
C LEU A 46 -2.64 0.96 9.59
N THR A 47 -1.44 0.52 9.98
CA THR A 47 -0.60 1.27 10.91
C THR A 47 -0.03 2.54 10.28
N LEU A 48 0.42 2.47 9.03
CA LEU A 48 0.94 3.63 8.30
C LEU A 48 -0.14 4.70 8.04
N THR A 49 -1.40 4.30 7.87
CA THR A 49 -2.53 5.23 7.74
C THR A 49 -3.05 5.73 9.10
N GLY A 50 -2.52 5.24 10.22
CA GLY A 50 -2.98 5.59 11.58
C GLY A 50 -4.31 4.94 11.96
N GLU A 51 -4.78 3.96 11.19
CA GLU A 51 -6.04 3.25 11.39
C GLU A 51 -5.89 2.03 12.32
N LYS A 52 -4.67 1.55 12.52
CA LYS A 52 -4.29 0.56 13.53
C LYS A 52 -3.16 1.09 14.40
N TYR A 53 -3.44 1.22 15.71
CA TYR A 53 -2.43 1.57 16.70
C TYR A 53 -1.70 0.30 17.17
N PRO A 54 -0.38 0.35 17.40
CA PRO A 54 0.34 -0.76 18.03
C PRO A 54 -0.26 -1.05 19.40
N GLU A 55 -0.52 -2.32 19.68
CA GLU A 55 -1.13 -2.75 20.94
C GLU A 55 -0.26 -2.29 22.12
N GLY A 56 -0.86 -1.51 23.03
CA GLY A 56 -0.27 -1.19 24.33
C GLY A 56 0.01 0.29 24.64
N LEU A 57 -0.10 1.24 23.69
CA LEU A 57 0.27 2.64 23.98
C LEU A 57 -0.89 3.65 24.06
N PHE A 58 -2.05 3.38 23.44
CA PHE A 58 -3.16 4.33 23.43
C PHE A 58 -4.51 3.60 23.55
N ILE A 59 -5.19 3.80 24.69
CA ILE A 59 -6.60 3.43 24.84
C ILE A 59 -7.42 4.64 24.36
N PRO A 60 -8.15 4.57 23.25
CA PRO A 60 -9.03 5.66 22.85
C PRO A 60 -10.14 5.81 23.90
N THR A 61 -10.14 6.91 24.64
CA THR A 61 -11.19 7.24 25.63
C THR A 61 -12.43 7.88 24.99
N GLY A 62 -12.48 7.97 23.66
CA GLY A 62 -13.64 8.43 22.90
C GLY A 62 -14.53 7.27 22.49
N SER A 63 -15.85 7.45 22.60
CA SER A 63 -16.86 6.49 22.13
C SER A 63 -16.54 6.03 20.71
N SER A 64 -16.07 4.79 20.55
CA SER A 64 -15.79 4.21 19.24
C SER A 64 -17.12 3.92 18.55
N ASN A 65 -17.61 4.86 17.74
CA ASN A 65 -18.48 4.48 16.65
C ASN A 65 -17.63 3.62 15.71
N ASN A 66 -17.92 2.33 15.74
CA ASN A 66 -17.13 1.23 15.18
C ASN A 66 -17.35 1.10 13.67
N SER A 67 -17.39 2.21 12.91
CA SER A 67 -17.80 2.24 11.50
C SER A 67 -16.73 2.71 10.50
N ASN A 68 -15.63 3.31 10.95
CA ASN A 68 -14.63 3.91 10.05
C ASN A 68 -13.20 3.33 10.21
N LYS A 69 -13.06 2.07 10.63
CA LYS A 69 -11.75 1.40 10.59
C LYS A 69 -11.46 1.00 9.15
N GLY A 70 -10.52 1.69 8.46
CA GLY A 70 -10.05 1.31 7.12
C GLY A 70 -10.53 2.20 5.96
N GLU A 71 -10.98 3.43 6.20
CA GLU A 71 -11.34 4.36 5.11
C GLU A 71 -10.12 4.72 4.23
N ILE A 72 -8.98 5.06 4.84
CA ILE A 72 -7.82 5.53 4.05
C ILE A 72 -7.13 4.34 3.39
N TRP A 73 -6.84 3.28 4.16
CA TRP A 73 -6.24 2.06 3.62
C TRP A 73 -7.15 1.38 2.58
N GLY A 74 -8.47 1.39 2.81
CA GLY A 74 -9.46 0.91 1.85
C GLY A 74 -9.44 1.72 0.54
N VAL A 75 -9.35 3.05 0.62
CA VAL A 75 -9.19 3.91 -0.56
C VAL A 75 -7.89 3.60 -1.29
N ILE A 76 -6.77 3.43 -0.58
CA ILE A 76 -5.49 3.08 -1.19
C ILE A 76 -5.59 1.74 -1.93
N LYS A 77 -6.16 0.70 -1.31
CA LYS A 77 -6.36 -0.60 -1.95
C LYS A 77 -7.27 -0.49 -3.17
N LYS A 78 -8.36 0.28 -3.09
CA LYS A 78 -9.27 0.51 -4.21
C LYS A 78 -8.56 1.19 -5.39
N GLN A 79 -7.77 2.23 -5.13
CA GLN A 79 -7.01 2.92 -6.17
C GLN A 79 -5.90 2.05 -6.76
N THR A 80 -5.23 1.27 -5.91
CA THR A 80 -4.23 0.28 -6.35
C THR A 80 -4.87 -0.77 -7.26
N HIS A 81 -6.07 -1.25 -6.90
CA HIS A 81 -6.84 -2.17 -7.73
C HIS A 81 -7.27 -1.54 -9.05
N GLN A 82 -7.78 -0.32 -9.03
CA GLN A 82 -8.17 0.38 -10.25
C GLN A 82 -6.99 0.57 -11.19
N TYR A 83 -5.83 0.97 -10.66
CA TYR A 83 -4.61 1.06 -11.45
C TYR A 83 -4.22 -0.31 -12.02
N PHE A 84 -3.88 -1.30 -11.18
CA PHE A 84 -3.30 -2.55 -11.66
C PHE A 84 -4.27 -3.49 -12.38
N CYS A 85 -5.55 -3.50 -12.02
CA CYS A 85 -6.53 -4.50 -12.47
C CYS A 85 -7.46 -4.00 -13.59
N THR A 86 -7.64 -2.68 -13.73
CA THR A 86 -8.52 -2.12 -14.77
C THR A 86 -7.80 -1.23 -15.78
N GLU A 87 -6.85 -0.40 -15.35
CA GLU A 87 -6.24 0.63 -16.22
C GLU A 87 -4.83 0.24 -16.70
N PHE A 88 -4.16 -0.71 -16.02
CA PHE A 88 -2.79 -1.10 -16.32
C PHE A 88 -2.70 -2.04 -17.52
N ASP A 89 -2.23 -1.49 -18.64
CA ASP A 89 -1.87 -2.24 -19.83
C ASP A 89 -0.44 -2.81 -19.69
N ASN A 90 -0.31 -4.13 -19.78
CA ASN A 90 0.93 -4.87 -19.49
C ASN A 90 2.02 -4.68 -20.56
N ASP A 91 1.74 -3.95 -21.64
CA ASP A 91 2.72 -3.68 -22.72
C ASP A 91 3.70 -2.55 -22.35
N ASN A 92 3.36 -1.73 -21.36
CA ASN A 92 4.25 -0.73 -20.81
C ASN A 92 4.73 -1.21 -19.45
N GLY A 93 5.91 -1.81 -19.37
CA GLY A 93 6.55 -2.10 -18.09
C GLY A 93 6.77 -0.80 -17.32
N SER A 94 5.75 -0.34 -16.57
CA SER A 94 5.86 0.87 -15.79
C SER A 94 6.83 0.62 -14.64
N LEU A 95 7.72 1.59 -14.41
CA LEU A 95 8.63 1.51 -13.29
C LEU A 95 7.79 1.55 -12.00
N ILE A 96 8.21 0.81 -10.97
CA ILE A 96 7.56 0.77 -9.64
C ILE A 96 7.26 2.19 -9.13
N LYS A 97 8.16 3.13 -9.40
CA LYS A 97 8.05 4.55 -9.10
C LYS A 97 6.85 5.23 -9.78
N ASP A 98 6.59 4.94 -11.04
CA ASP A 98 5.49 5.51 -11.80
C ASP A 98 4.16 4.97 -11.27
N ALA A 99 4.10 3.66 -10.99
CA ALA A 99 2.94 3.05 -10.35
C ALA A 99 2.62 3.66 -8.99
N ILE A 100 3.64 3.87 -8.13
CA ILE A 100 3.45 4.51 -6.82
C ILE A 100 2.95 5.95 -6.99
N ASN A 101 3.53 6.74 -7.90
CA ASN A 101 3.10 8.11 -8.11
C ASN A 101 1.68 8.22 -8.66
N GLU A 102 1.28 7.34 -9.58
CA GLU A 102 -0.07 7.33 -10.15
C GLU A 102 -1.12 7.00 -9.08
N VAL A 103 -0.91 5.89 -8.34
CA VAL A 103 -1.80 5.50 -7.24
C VAL A 103 -1.83 6.56 -6.15
N LEU A 104 -0.69 7.15 -5.80
CA LEU A 104 -0.64 8.21 -4.80
C LEU A 104 -1.40 9.46 -5.24
N THR A 105 -1.29 9.84 -6.51
CA THR A 105 -2.00 11.00 -7.07
C THR A 105 -3.51 10.77 -7.05
N SER A 106 -3.97 9.57 -7.42
CA SER A 106 -5.40 9.25 -7.36
C SER A 106 -5.92 9.20 -5.93
N VAL A 107 -5.16 8.66 -4.97
CA VAL A 107 -5.52 8.68 -3.54
C VAL A 107 -5.58 10.12 -3.00
N LEU A 108 -4.61 10.97 -3.31
CA LEU A 108 -4.60 12.38 -2.87
C LEU A 108 -5.76 13.20 -3.41
N SER A 109 -6.37 12.79 -4.53
CA SER A 109 -7.57 13.42 -5.07
C SER A 109 -8.83 13.14 -4.22
N ILE A 110 -8.78 12.11 -3.38
CA ILE A 110 -9.89 11.65 -2.53
C ILE A 110 -9.62 11.99 -1.07
N VAL A 111 -8.38 11.84 -0.62
CA VAL A 111 -7.97 11.95 0.78
C VAL A 111 -7.22 13.27 1.02
N TYR A 112 -7.73 14.08 1.94
CA TYR A 112 -7.12 15.36 2.34
C TYR A 112 -5.99 15.18 3.36
N VAL A 113 -4.97 14.41 3.01
CA VAL A 113 -3.78 14.14 3.85
C VAL A 113 -2.52 14.53 3.08
N THR A 114 -1.43 14.81 3.80
CA THR A 114 -0.15 15.13 3.18
C THR A 114 0.41 13.93 2.42
N LYS A 115 1.01 14.22 1.24
CA LYS A 115 1.66 13.23 0.38
C LYS A 115 2.62 12.32 1.16
N ASP A 116 3.43 12.93 2.03
CA ASP A 116 4.48 12.24 2.80
C ASP A 116 3.94 11.19 3.77
N LEU A 117 2.68 11.31 4.20
CA LEU A 117 2.07 10.36 5.13
C LEU A 117 1.48 9.15 4.39
N LEU A 118 1.01 9.36 3.16
CA LEU A 118 0.40 8.32 2.33
C LEU A 118 1.41 7.53 1.50
N ILE A 119 2.54 8.15 1.15
CA ILE A 119 3.52 7.53 0.23
C ILE A 119 4.05 6.20 0.75
N ALA A 120 4.24 6.07 2.06
CA ALA A 120 4.60 4.82 2.71
C ALA A 120 3.54 3.73 2.52
N ALA A 121 2.29 4.05 2.83
CA ALA A 121 1.17 3.11 2.70
C ALA A 121 0.95 2.70 1.24
N VAL A 122 1.00 3.66 0.30
CA VAL A 122 0.91 3.35 -1.13
C VAL A 122 2.06 2.46 -1.59
N THR A 123 3.29 2.70 -1.12
CA THR A 123 4.45 1.85 -1.45
C THR A 123 4.22 0.40 -1.00
N VAL A 124 3.65 0.20 0.20
CA VAL A 124 3.29 -1.13 0.72
C VAL A 124 2.20 -1.77 -0.14
N ALA A 125 1.18 -1.02 -0.55
CA ALA A 125 0.12 -1.54 -1.42
C ALA A 125 0.68 -1.97 -2.78
N VAL A 126 1.52 -1.15 -3.42
CA VAL A 126 2.16 -1.50 -4.69
C VAL A 126 3.07 -2.72 -4.51
N PHE A 127 3.88 -2.77 -3.44
CA PHE A 127 4.72 -3.92 -3.13
C PHE A 127 3.90 -5.22 -3.01
N SER A 128 2.72 -5.16 -2.38
CA SER A 128 1.83 -6.31 -2.25
C SER A 128 1.41 -6.88 -3.61
N VAL A 129 1.15 -6.02 -4.61
CA VAL A 129 0.79 -6.46 -5.98
C VAL A 129 1.95 -7.17 -6.65
N TYR A 130 3.16 -6.60 -6.57
CA TYR A 130 4.35 -7.20 -7.19
C TYR A 130 4.76 -8.52 -6.51
N LYS A 131 4.58 -8.61 -5.18
CA LYS A 131 4.93 -9.81 -4.41
C LYS A 131 3.95 -10.96 -4.62
N ILE A 132 2.65 -10.68 -4.54
CA ILE A 132 1.59 -11.70 -4.67
C ILE A 132 1.32 -12.03 -6.15
N GLY A 133 1.66 -11.08 -7.04
CA GLY A 133 1.38 -11.14 -8.46
C GLY A 133 0.03 -10.51 -8.80
N LYS A 134 -0.01 -9.71 -9.86
CA LYS A 134 -1.18 -8.94 -10.33
C LYS A 134 -2.47 -9.77 -10.34
N ASN A 135 -2.48 -10.93 -11.01
CA ASN A 135 -3.69 -11.73 -11.20
C ASN A 135 -4.27 -12.25 -9.88
N THR A 136 -3.40 -12.78 -9.01
CA THR A 136 -3.79 -13.29 -7.69
C THR A 136 -4.30 -12.16 -6.81
N TRP A 137 -3.61 -11.03 -6.80
CA TRP A 137 -3.98 -9.87 -6.02
C TRP A 137 -5.31 -9.25 -6.47
N CYS A 138 -5.55 -9.15 -7.79
CA CYS A 138 -6.83 -8.67 -8.32
C CYS A 138 -7.99 -9.60 -7.95
N ALA A 139 -7.80 -10.92 -8.01
CA ALA A 139 -8.84 -11.88 -7.62
C ALA A 139 -9.18 -11.83 -6.11
N MET A 140 -8.19 -11.54 -5.27
CA MET A 140 -8.39 -11.39 -3.81
C MET A 140 -9.14 -10.11 -3.46
N ASN A 141 -8.90 -9.02 -4.21
CA ASN A 141 -9.48 -7.72 -3.93
C ASN A 141 -10.74 -7.39 -4.73
N SER A 142 -11.10 -8.18 -5.76
CA SER A 142 -12.34 -7.98 -6.52
C SER A 142 -13.60 -8.13 -5.65
N ASN A 143 -13.59 -9.06 -4.69
CA ASN A 143 -14.74 -9.36 -3.80
C ASN A 143 -14.87 -8.41 -2.59
N LYS A 144 -13.91 -7.50 -2.38
CA LYS A 144 -13.92 -6.53 -1.27
C LYS A 144 -14.44 -5.14 -1.72
N THR A 145 -14.98 -5.05 -2.94
CA THR A 145 -15.40 -3.80 -3.60
C THR A 145 -16.92 -3.65 -3.78
N GLU A 146 -17.71 -4.56 -3.21
CA GLU A 146 -19.19 -4.44 -3.11
C GLU A 146 -19.62 -3.77 -1.81
#